data_AF-A0A840YRM0-F1
#
_entry.id   AF-A0A840YRM0-F1
#
_cell.length_a   1.000
_cell.length_b   1.000
_cell.length_c   1.000
_cell.angle_alpha   90.00
_cell.angle_beta   90.00
_cell.angle_gamma   90.00
#
_symmetry.space_group_name_H-M   'P 1'
#
loop_
_entity.id
_entity.type
_entity.pdbx_description
1 polymer ?
#
loop_
_entity_poly.entity_id
_entity_poly.type
_entity_poly.pdbx_seq_one_letter_code
_entity_poly.pdbx_strand_id
1 'polypeptide(L)'
;MGDAALSGELRCSFMSQAGAATMLVAAGDVGSKVPAEAIVAAGGTVMRVSQPGGFNAMLKGATFTGEGAKVRIALTGPAKGGGESPARPGTLRYERDGRELAEVRGDWVCGP
;
A
#
# COMPACT_ATOMS: atom_id res chain seq x y z
N MET A 1 -7.48 -21.05 -0.24
CA MET A 1 -7.02 -19.73 -0.74
C MET A 1 -6.24 -19.11 0.40
N GLY A 2 -4.93 -18.98 0.27
CA GLY A 2 -4.09 -18.53 1.38
C GLY A 2 -4.21 -17.03 1.55
N ASP A 3 -4.93 -16.59 2.56
CA ASP A 3 -4.66 -15.34 3.26
C ASP A 3 -3.17 -15.36 3.58
N ALA A 4 -2.36 -14.69 2.76
CA ALA A 4 -1.01 -14.37 3.13
C ALA A 4 -1.16 -13.50 4.38
N ALA A 5 -0.99 -14.12 5.55
CA ALA A 5 -1.36 -13.57 6.84
C ALA A 5 -0.52 -12.31 7.11
N LEU A 6 -1.07 -11.18 6.69
CA LEU A 6 -0.61 -9.85 7.06
C LEU A 6 -1.10 -9.62 8.48
N SER A 7 -0.18 -9.31 9.38
CA SER A 7 -0.51 -9.02 10.77
C SER A 7 -1.11 -7.62 10.84
N GLY A 8 -2.36 -7.49 11.29
CA GLY A 8 -3.03 -6.19 11.38
C GLY A 8 -4.54 -6.28 11.46
N GLU A 9 -5.14 -5.46 12.33
CA GLU A 9 -6.60 -5.34 12.46
C GLU A 9 -7.25 -4.60 11.29
N LEU A 10 -6.55 -3.63 10.68
CA LEU A 10 -7.03 -2.83 9.55
C LEU A 10 -6.15 -3.00 8.31
N ARG A 11 -6.74 -2.74 7.13
CA ARG A 11 -6.08 -2.95 5.85
C ARG A 11 -6.12 -1.71 4.97
N CYS A 12 -5.10 -1.56 4.13
CA CYS A 12 -5.11 -0.60 3.04
C CYS A 12 -4.78 -1.31 1.73
N SER A 13 -5.47 -0.96 0.64
CA SER A 13 -5.22 -1.50 -0.69
C SER A 13 -5.01 -0.39 -1.71
N PHE A 14 -4.10 -0.65 -2.65
CA PHE A 14 -3.87 0.21 -3.80
C PHE A 14 -4.38 -0.47 -5.07
N MET A 15 -5.34 0.16 -5.73
CA MET A 15 -5.88 -0.30 -7.00
C MET A 15 -5.37 0.57 -8.16
N SER A 16 -4.85 -0.05 -9.20
CA SER A 16 -4.42 0.63 -10.43
C SER A 16 -5.62 1.11 -11.24
N GLN A 17 -5.59 2.37 -11.69
CA GLN A 17 -6.60 2.91 -12.61
C GLN A 17 -6.44 2.38 -14.04
N ALA A 18 -5.23 1.99 -14.43
CA ALA A 18 -4.94 1.54 -15.80
C ALA A 18 -5.44 0.12 -16.09
N GLY A 19 -5.73 -0.69 -15.06
CA GLY A 19 -6.11 -2.10 -15.25
C GLY A 19 -7.06 -2.67 -14.18
N ALA A 20 -7.61 -1.83 -13.30
CA ALA A 20 -8.51 -2.22 -12.20
C ALA A 20 -7.99 -3.40 -11.33
N ALA A 21 -6.66 -3.57 -11.26
CA ALA A 21 -6.02 -4.63 -10.50
C ALA A 21 -5.49 -4.10 -9.17
N THR A 22 -5.63 -4.89 -8.11
CA THR A 22 -5.01 -4.62 -6.81
C THR A 22 -3.51 -4.85 -6.91
N MET A 23 -2.73 -3.79 -6.77
CA MET A 23 -1.27 -3.82 -6.87
C MET A 23 -0.61 -4.04 -5.51
N LEU A 24 -1.25 -3.56 -4.44
CA LEU A 24 -0.70 -3.65 -3.10
C LEU A 24 -1.83 -3.85 -2.09
N VAL A 25 -1.60 -4.71 -1.11
CA VAL A 25 -2.43 -4.85 0.09
C VAL A 25 -1.52 -4.76 1.31
N ALA A 26 -1.86 -3.90 2.24
CA ALA A 26 -1.17 -3.68 3.49
C ALA A 26 -2.10 -3.97 4.67
N ALA A 27 -1.55 -4.43 5.78
CA ALA A 27 -2.24 -4.49 7.05
C ALA A 27 -1.36 -3.93 8.17
N GLY A 28 -2.00 -3.39 9.18
CA GLY A 28 -1.34 -2.98 10.41
C GLY A 28 -2.35 -2.70 11.51
N ASP A 29 -1.85 -2.57 12.73
CA ASP A 29 -2.67 -2.28 13.91
C ASP A 29 -2.75 -0.76 14.17
N VAL A 30 -3.87 -0.32 14.75
CA VAL A 30 -4.11 1.08 15.09
C VAL A 30 -3.33 1.45 16.33
N GLY A 31 -2.62 2.58 16.30
CA GLY A 31 -1.85 3.06 17.46
C GLY A 31 -0.64 2.18 17.83
N SER A 32 -0.34 1.14 17.04
CA SER A 32 0.79 0.25 17.27
C SER A 32 2.09 0.80 16.69
N LYS A 33 3.20 0.48 17.36
CA LYS A 33 4.55 0.69 16.84
C LYS A 33 5.05 -0.50 16.02
N VAL A 34 4.30 -1.61 16.01
CA VAL A 34 4.60 -2.76 15.16
C VAL A 34 4.57 -2.32 13.70
N PRO A 35 5.56 -2.72 12.88
CA PRO A 35 5.57 -2.38 11.47
C PRO A 35 4.31 -2.88 10.77
N ALA A 36 3.69 -2.03 9.96
CA ALA A 36 2.66 -2.46 9.03
C ALA A 36 3.32 -3.28 7.92
N GLU A 37 2.71 -4.40 7.58
CA GLU A 37 3.18 -5.30 6.54
C GLU A 37 2.36 -5.10 5.27
N ALA A 38 2.98 -5.29 4.12
CA ALA A 38 2.29 -5.25 2.84
C ALA A 38 2.84 -6.28 1.87
N ILE A 39 1.95 -6.71 0.98
CA ILE A 39 2.27 -7.53 -0.19
C ILE A 39 2.05 -6.65 -1.41
N VAL A 40 3.09 -6.56 -2.23
CA VAL A 40 3.06 -5.83 -3.50
C VAL A 40 3.19 -6.82 -4.66
N ALA A 41 2.31 -6.68 -5.64
CA ALA A 41 2.37 -7.37 -6.93
C ALA A 41 2.75 -6.34 -8.00
N ALA A 42 4.04 -6.23 -8.30
CA ALA A 42 4.58 -5.27 -9.27
C ALA A 42 5.60 -5.95 -10.19
N GLY A 43 5.54 -5.64 -11.49
CA GLY A 43 6.47 -6.21 -12.48
C GLY A 43 6.44 -7.74 -12.57
N GLY A 44 5.27 -8.36 -12.33
CA GLY A 44 5.10 -9.82 -12.36
C GLY A 44 5.66 -10.57 -11.15
N THR A 45 6.17 -9.85 -10.14
CA THR A 45 6.67 -10.46 -8.89
C THR A 45 5.79 -10.05 -7.71
N VAL A 46 5.58 -10.99 -6.78
CA VAL A 46 4.93 -10.74 -5.49
C VAL A 46 6.00 -10.67 -4.42
N MET A 47 6.03 -9.59 -3.64
CA MET A 47 7.06 -9.36 -2.60
C MET A 47 6.40 -8.90 -1.30
N ARG A 48 7.02 -9.24 -0.16
CA ARG A 48 6.61 -8.75 1.17
C ARG A 48 7.49 -7.57 1.55
N VAL A 49 6.85 -6.48 1.95
CA VAL A 49 7.49 -5.23 2.35
C VAL A 49 6.86 -4.73 3.64
N SER A 50 7.55 -3.87 4.38
CA SER A 50 7.02 -3.34 5.65
C SER A 50 7.35 -1.86 5.82
N GLN A 51 6.57 -1.18 6.67
CA GLN A 51 6.84 0.18 7.08
C GLN A 51 6.64 0.33 8.60
N PRO A 52 7.43 1.17 9.28
CA PRO A 52 7.21 1.45 10.69
C PRO A 52 5.93 2.27 10.91
N GLY A 53 5.31 2.15 12.09
CA GLY A 53 4.23 3.03 12.54
C GLY A 53 2.79 2.52 12.32
N GLY A 54 2.63 1.22 12.04
CA GLY A 54 1.32 0.56 11.99
C GLY A 54 0.37 1.17 10.96
N PHE A 55 -0.94 1.03 11.20
CA PHE A 55 -1.97 1.50 10.27
C PHE A 55 -2.01 3.02 10.10
N ASN A 56 -1.83 3.78 11.18
CA ASN A 56 -1.91 5.24 11.15
C ASN A 56 -0.87 5.88 10.23
N ALA A 57 0.31 5.26 10.12
CA ALA A 57 1.35 5.71 9.19
C ALA A 57 0.90 5.63 7.72
N MET A 58 -0.05 4.74 7.39
CA MET A 58 -0.49 4.47 6.02
C MET A 58 -1.58 5.42 5.50
N LEU A 59 -2.29 6.09 6.41
CA LEU A 59 -3.48 6.91 6.09
C LEU A 59 -3.18 8.14 5.22
N LYS A 60 -1.94 8.66 5.31
CA LYS A 60 -1.50 9.85 4.57
C LYS A 60 -0.59 9.50 3.38
N GLY A 61 -0.60 8.24 2.96
CA GLY A 61 0.40 7.65 2.08
C GLY A 61 1.30 6.72 2.86
N ALA A 62 2.14 5.96 2.17
CA ALA A 62 2.93 4.89 2.76
C ALA A 62 4.28 4.78 2.07
N THR A 63 5.32 4.36 2.79
CA THR A 63 6.59 3.96 2.19
C THR A 63 7.01 2.63 2.78
N PHE A 64 6.84 1.58 2.00
CA PHE A 64 7.25 0.23 2.38
C PHE A 64 8.61 -0.10 1.80
N THR A 65 9.40 -0.84 2.56
CA THR A 65 10.71 -1.36 2.15
C THR A 65 10.83 -2.83 2.53
N GLY A 66 11.51 -3.61 1.70
CA GLY A 66 11.78 -5.02 1.94
C GLY A 66 12.40 -5.69 0.72
N GLU A 67 13.24 -6.70 0.91
CA GLU A 67 13.81 -7.51 -0.18
C GLU A 67 14.49 -6.70 -1.31
N GLY A 68 15.11 -5.56 -0.98
CA GLY A 68 15.74 -4.65 -1.95
C GLY A 68 14.76 -3.79 -2.77
N ALA A 69 13.46 -3.96 -2.53
CA ALA A 69 12.39 -3.14 -3.07
C ALA A 69 11.98 -2.01 -2.11
N LYS A 70 11.54 -0.91 -2.72
CA LYS A 70 10.91 0.22 -2.05
C LYS A 70 9.65 0.60 -2.81
N VAL A 71 8.52 0.58 -2.12
CA VAL A 71 7.22 0.94 -2.66
C VAL A 71 6.73 2.19 -1.95
N ARG A 72 6.51 3.26 -2.70
CA ARG A 72 5.99 4.52 -2.16
C ARG A 72 4.61 4.79 -2.71
N ILE A 73 3.68 5.09 -1.81
CA ILE A 73 2.33 5.52 -2.12
C ILE A 73 2.22 6.99 -1.72
N ALA A 74 2.08 7.85 -2.73
CA ALA A 74 1.89 9.28 -2.55
C ALA A 74 0.46 9.66 -2.95
N LEU A 75 -0.26 10.31 -2.04
CA LEU A 75 -1.62 10.76 -2.33
C LEU A 75 -1.55 12.04 -3.18
N THR A 76 -2.33 12.07 -4.25
CA THR A 76 -2.32 13.17 -5.23
C THR A 76 -3.54 14.08 -5.10
N GLY A 77 -4.52 13.72 -4.27
CA GLY A 77 -5.72 14.53 -4.09
C GLY A 77 -6.55 14.15 -2.85
N PRO A 78 -7.68 14.86 -2.65
CA PRO A 78 -8.63 14.54 -1.58
C PRO A 78 -9.32 13.20 -1.84
N ALA A 79 -9.89 12.62 -0.79
CA ALA A 79 -10.65 11.38 -0.92
C ALA A 79 -11.86 11.59 -1.85
N LYS A 80 -12.08 10.63 -2.74
CA LYS A 80 -13.22 10.54 -3.66
C LYS A 80 -14.30 9.69 -3.00
N GLY A 81 -15.46 10.31 -2.74
CA GLY A 81 -16.60 9.65 -2.12
C GLY A 81 -16.68 9.85 -0.59
N GLY A 82 -17.72 9.28 0.00
CA GLY A 82 -17.95 9.25 1.45
C GLY A 82 -17.94 7.82 1.99
N GLY A 83 -17.89 7.68 3.31
CA GLY A 83 -17.83 6.39 4.02
C GLY A 83 -16.67 6.34 5.00
N GLU A 84 -16.53 5.22 5.71
CA GLU A 84 -15.44 5.01 6.69
C GLU A 84 -14.06 4.86 6.02
N SER A 85 -14.05 4.51 4.72
CA SER A 85 -12.83 4.16 3.98
C SER A 85 -12.85 4.73 2.56
N PRO A 86 -12.89 6.07 2.39
CA PRO A 86 -13.04 6.68 1.08
C PRO A 86 -11.77 6.49 0.23
N ALA A 87 -11.95 6.25 -1.07
CA ALA A 87 -10.85 6.02 -1.99
C ALA A 87 -10.05 7.31 -2.22
N ARG A 88 -8.74 7.27 -2.03
CA ARG A 88 -7.86 8.44 -2.16
C ARG A 88 -6.99 8.31 -3.41
N PRO A 89 -7.09 9.21 -4.40
CA PRO A 89 -6.24 9.16 -5.57
C PRO A 89 -4.78 9.31 -5.17
N GLY A 90 -3.92 8.51 -5.79
CA GLY A 90 -2.49 8.50 -5.50
C GLY A 90 -1.65 7.87 -6.61
N THR A 91 -0.34 7.95 -6.43
CA THR A 91 0.66 7.27 -7.24
C THR A 91 1.39 6.24 -6.41
N LEU A 92 1.53 5.04 -6.98
CA LEU A 92 2.40 3.98 -6.49
C LEU A 92 3.68 4.01 -7.31
N ARG A 93 4.80 4.26 -6.65
CA ARG A 93 6.14 4.22 -7.23
C ARG A 93 6.87 2.99 -6.69
N TYR A 94 7.33 2.15 -7.59
CA TYR A 94 8.08 0.95 -7.28
C TYR A 94 9.53 1.13 -7.69
N GLU A 95 10.43 1.03 -6.72
CA GLU A 95 11.87 1.12 -6.90
C GLU A 95 12.52 -0.19 -6.44
N ARG A 96 13.56 -0.63 -7.14
CA ARG A 96 14.38 -1.76 -6.73
C ARG A 96 15.85 -1.45 -7.02
N ASP A 97 16.72 -1.76 -6.07
CA ASP A 97 18.16 -1.52 -6.18
C ASP A 97 18.50 -0.06 -6.60
N GLY A 98 17.72 0.90 -6.09
CA GLY A 98 17.87 2.33 -6.37
C GLY A 98 17.37 2.81 -7.74
N ARG A 99 16.76 1.93 -8.54
CA ARG A 99 16.15 2.27 -9.83
C ARG A 99 14.64 2.24 -9.73
N GLU A 100 13.99 3.27 -10.25
CA GLU A 100 12.55 3.26 -10.43
C GLU A 100 12.19 2.31 -11.57
N LEU A 101 11.33 1.33 -11.26
CA LEU A 101 10.89 0.32 -12.22
C LEU A 101 9.48 0.60 -12.75
N ALA A 102 8.63 1.21 -11.93
CA ALA A 102 7.27 1.57 -12.33
C ALA A 102 6.73 2.74 -11.51
N GLU A 103 5.92 3.57 -12.17
CA GLU A 103 5.02 4.52 -11.53
C GLU A 103 3.60 4.29 -12.04
N VAL A 104 2.66 4.04 -11.13
CA VAL A 104 1.28 3.65 -11.42
C VAL A 104 0.33 4.60 -10.73
N ARG A 105 -0.60 5.19 -11.49
CA ARG A 105 -1.71 5.98 -10.93
C ARG A 105 -2.83 5.05 -10.49
N GLY A 106 -3.43 5.37 -9.35
CA GLY A 106 -4.44 4.52 -8.75
C GLY A 106 -5.18 5.21 -7.61
N ASP A 107 -5.93 4.40 -6.89
CA ASP A 107 -6.67 4.82 -5.71
C ASP A 107 -6.23 3.99 -4.50
N TRP A 108 -6.00 4.67 -3.39
CA TRP A 108 -5.58 4.16 -2.10
C TRP A 108 -6.77 4.14 -1.15
N VAL A 109 -7.18 2.96 -0.73
CA VAL A 109 -8.35 2.75 0.13
C VAL A 109 -7.87 2.13 1.43
N CYS A 110 -8.23 2.72 2.57
CA CYS A 110 -7.87 2.19 3.89
C CYS A 110 -9.13 2.00 4.73
N GLY A 111 -9.32 0.79 5.27
CA GLY A 111 -10.52 0.41 5.98
C GLY A 111 -10.43 -0.90 6.78
N PRO A 112 -11.47 -1.19 7.58
CA PRO A 112 -11.64 -2.48 8.24
C PRO A 112 -11.91 -3.63 7.24
#